data_AF-A0A9D8FVS7-F1
#
_entry.id   AF-A0A9D8FVS7-F1
#
_cell.length_a   1.000
_cell.length_b   1.000
_cell.length_c   1.000
_cell.angle_alpha   90.00
_cell.angle_beta   90.00
_cell.angle_gamma   90.00
#
_symmetry.space_group_name_H-M   'P 1'
#
loop_
_entity.id
_entity.type
_entity.pdbx_description
1 polymer ?
#
loop_
_entity_poly.entity_id
_entity_poly.type
_entity_poly.pdbx_seq_one_letter_code
_entity_poly.pdbx_strand_id
1 'polypeptide(L)'
;MYELKVVVSKVMGVCTAEPPMAPGDYVTVRNGGIRIPEGGYICAWALNSLLPVITPKEREIAEAEDQDWMWRVHHVQCPDPGGRVVFRIERAGKVEVGPQETVNAVSCMEVETPQRHVSGGGSPGVLRDLRVAVEEVRGKCTSGMTAGDHFTLRGGRLYIPAQRHFCLYALHAALPFLPAKQRVLHEGDWLRDAHHVICPDPAGNVIMRIEQAP
;
A
#
# COMPACT_ATOMS: atom_id res chain seq x y z
N MET A 1 -5.38 11.96 -16.23
CA MET A 1 -4.63 11.53 -15.03
C MET A 1 -3.24 11.05 -15.49
N TYR A 2 -2.21 11.07 -14.66
CA TYR A 2 -0.87 10.59 -15.00
C TYR A 2 -0.62 9.22 -14.37
N GLU A 3 0.02 8.31 -15.10
CA GLU A 3 0.63 7.14 -14.48
C GLU A 3 1.93 7.56 -13.78
N LEU A 4 2.13 7.08 -12.55
CA LEU A 4 3.34 7.34 -11.80
C LEU A 4 4.18 6.08 -11.67
N LYS A 5 5.49 6.24 -11.82
CA LYS A 5 6.49 5.27 -11.37
C LYS A 5 7.21 5.86 -10.16
N VAL A 6 7.14 5.17 -9.04
CA VAL A 6 7.80 5.57 -7.79
C VAL A 6 8.92 4.59 -7.53
N VAL A 7 10.16 5.04 -7.70
CA VAL A 7 11.35 4.19 -7.68
C VAL A 7 12.28 4.58 -6.55
N VAL A 8 12.85 3.60 -5.84
CA VAL A 8 13.95 3.84 -4.92
C VAL A 8 15.15 4.31 -5.73
N SER A 9 15.54 5.56 -5.55
CA SER A 9 16.68 6.17 -6.23
C SER A 9 17.99 5.88 -5.51
N LYS A 10 17.97 5.96 -4.17
CA LYS A 10 19.12 5.71 -3.30
C LYS A 10 18.68 5.43 -1.88
N VAL A 11 19.55 4.82 -1.09
CA VAL A 11 19.42 4.65 0.36
C VAL A 11 20.55 5.43 1.01
N MET A 12 20.22 6.43 1.83
CA MET A 12 21.25 7.30 2.45
C MET A 12 21.80 6.74 3.76
N GLY A 13 21.10 5.79 4.38
CA GLY A 13 21.55 5.09 5.59
C GLY A 13 21.38 3.58 5.44
N VAL A 14 20.81 2.92 6.46
CA VAL A 14 20.60 1.47 6.48
C VAL A 14 19.10 1.17 6.56
N CYS A 15 18.52 0.71 5.46
CA CYS A 15 17.12 0.28 5.46
C CYS A 15 16.95 -0.93 6.39
N THR A 16 16.03 -0.82 7.35
CA THR A 16 15.73 -1.85 8.36
C THR A 16 14.62 -2.80 7.93
N ALA A 17 14.01 -2.59 6.76
CA ALA A 17 13.17 -3.62 6.16
C ALA A 17 14.03 -4.85 5.86
N GLU A 18 13.47 -6.03 5.96
CA GLU A 18 14.18 -7.28 5.71
C GLU A 18 13.41 -8.09 4.68
N PRO A 19 13.88 -8.29 3.44
CA PRO A 19 15.14 -7.77 2.91
C PRO A 19 15.06 -6.24 2.74
N PRO A 20 16.19 -5.52 2.80
CA PRO A 20 16.20 -4.06 2.70
C PRO A 20 15.73 -3.59 1.32
N MET A 21 15.04 -2.45 1.28
CA MET A 21 14.74 -1.78 0.01
C MET A 21 16.04 -1.32 -0.65
N ALA A 22 16.17 -1.53 -1.95
CA ALA A 22 17.37 -1.26 -2.73
C ALA A 22 17.08 -0.32 -3.91
N PRO A 23 18.08 0.43 -4.41
CA PRO A 23 17.94 1.20 -5.63
C PRO A 23 17.42 0.35 -6.79
N GLY A 24 16.38 0.85 -7.47
CA GLY A 24 15.69 0.13 -8.54
C GLY A 24 14.38 -0.51 -8.12
N ASP A 25 14.15 -0.80 -6.82
CA ASP A 25 12.84 -1.21 -6.32
C ASP A 25 11.79 -0.16 -6.67
N TYR A 26 10.61 -0.58 -7.11
CA TYR A 26 9.60 0.36 -7.55
C TYR A 26 8.18 -0.13 -7.32
N VAL A 27 7.26 0.84 -7.29
CA VAL A 27 5.81 0.64 -7.39
C VAL A 27 5.27 1.54 -8.49
N THR A 28 4.11 1.18 -9.04
CA THR A 28 3.41 2.04 -9.99
C THR A 28 2.06 2.47 -9.43
N VAL A 29 1.61 3.65 -9.83
CA VAL A 29 0.29 4.19 -9.47
C VAL A 29 -0.44 4.56 -10.74
N ARG A 30 -1.63 4.02 -10.91
CA ARG A 30 -2.50 4.31 -12.05
C ARG A 30 -3.97 4.16 -11.65
N ASN A 31 -4.76 5.17 -12.02
CA ASN A 31 -6.19 5.29 -11.73
C ASN A 31 -6.50 5.14 -10.23
N GLY A 32 -5.70 5.78 -9.37
CA GLY A 32 -5.84 5.72 -7.91
C GLY A 32 -5.45 4.39 -7.28
N GLY A 33 -4.96 3.42 -8.08
CA GLY A 33 -4.52 2.11 -7.63
C GLY A 33 -2.99 2.00 -7.60
N ILE A 34 -2.43 1.54 -6.49
CA ILE A 34 -1.02 1.16 -6.38
C ILE A 34 -0.83 -0.31 -6.79
N ARG A 35 0.24 -0.58 -7.54
CA ARG A 35 0.67 -1.91 -7.97
C ARG A 35 2.10 -2.14 -7.52
N ILE A 36 2.38 -3.39 -7.14
CA ILE A 36 3.71 -3.85 -6.77
C ILE A 36 4.11 -4.93 -7.77
N PRO A 37 5.32 -4.89 -8.36
CA PRO A 37 5.82 -5.95 -9.22
C PRO A 37 5.80 -7.31 -8.53
N GLU A 38 5.71 -8.39 -9.30
CA GLU A 38 5.74 -9.75 -8.76
C GLU A 38 6.99 -10.00 -7.90
N GLY A 39 6.80 -10.59 -6.72
CA GLY A 39 7.85 -10.82 -5.73
C GLY A 39 8.32 -9.56 -4.99
N GLY A 40 7.87 -8.38 -5.40
CA GLY A 40 8.20 -7.11 -4.77
C GLY A 40 7.36 -6.81 -3.53
N TYR A 41 7.77 -5.77 -2.81
CA TYR A 41 7.02 -5.23 -1.68
C TYR A 41 7.29 -3.72 -1.56
N ILE A 42 6.48 -3.03 -0.76
CA ILE A 42 6.81 -1.68 -0.28
C ILE A 42 6.76 -1.62 1.24
N CYS A 43 7.74 -0.99 1.87
CA CYS A 43 7.71 -0.76 3.31
C CYS A 43 6.52 0.15 3.67
N ALA A 44 5.69 -0.28 4.63
CA ALA A 44 4.49 0.47 5.03
C ALA A 44 4.81 1.87 5.56
N TRP A 45 5.94 2.03 6.27
CA TRP A 45 6.40 3.33 6.78
C TRP A 45 6.81 4.29 5.67
N ALA A 46 7.53 3.77 4.67
CA ALA A 46 7.90 4.53 3.49
C ALA A 46 6.66 4.92 2.67
N LEU A 47 5.72 3.97 2.49
CA LEU A 47 4.45 4.23 1.80
C LEU A 47 3.64 5.32 2.50
N ASN A 48 3.57 5.33 3.83
CA ASN A 48 2.89 6.38 4.59
C ASN A 48 3.44 7.80 4.28
N SER A 49 4.74 7.93 4.04
CA SER A 49 5.35 9.21 3.64
C SER A 49 5.12 9.57 2.17
N LEU A 50 4.92 8.56 1.32
CA LEU A 50 4.64 8.75 -0.10
C LEU A 50 3.22 9.21 -0.39
N LEU A 51 2.23 8.69 0.36
CA LEU A 51 0.80 8.88 0.09
C LEU A 51 0.36 10.35 -0.11
N PRO A 52 0.80 11.32 0.71
CA PRO A 52 0.43 12.72 0.53
C PRO A 52 0.96 13.35 -0.77
N VAL A 53 1.96 12.74 -1.40
CA VAL A 53 2.63 13.28 -2.60
C VAL A 53 2.21 12.54 -3.86
N ILE A 54 2.07 11.21 -3.81
CA ILE A 54 1.72 10.41 -5.00
C ILE A 54 0.27 10.61 -5.44
N THR A 55 -0.65 10.85 -4.50
CA THR A 55 -2.07 11.08 -4.81
C THR A 55 -2.33 12.38 -5.59
N PRO A 56 -1.81 13.57 -5.20
CA PRO A 56 -1.93 14.77 -6.03
C PRO A 56 -1.09 14.71 -7.31
N LYS A 57 0.07 14.03 -7.30
CA LYS A 57 0.90 13.90 -8.52
C LYS A 57 0.27 13.11 -9.64
N GLU A 58 -0.69 12.24 -9.33
CA GLU A 58 -1.50 11.53 -10.32
C GLU A 58 -2.41 12.49 -11.10
N ARG A 59 -2.75 13.64 -10.51
CA ARG A 59 -3.66 14.62 -11.10
C ARG A 59 -2.91 15.64 -11.96
N GLU A 60 -3.68 16.31 -12.81
CA GLU A 60 -3.22 17.54 -13.45
C GLU A 60 -3.22 18.63 -12.38
N ILE A 61 -2.06 19.26 -12.17
CA ILE A 61 -1.90 20.37 -11.25
C ILE A 61 -2.29 21.62 -12.04
N ALA A 62 -3.26 22.37 -11.54
CA ALA A 62 -3.84 23.51 -12.27
C ALA A 62 -2.93 24.73 -12.22
N GLU A 63 -2.18 24.85 -11.13
CA GLU A 63 -1.22 25.90 -10.85
C GLU A 63 0.02 25.77 -11.75
N ALA A 64 0.64 26.92 -12.05
CA ALA A 64 1.90 26.98 -12.78
C ALA A 64 3.06 26.35 -11.97
N GLU A 65 4.10 25.88 -12.67
CA GLU A 65 5.21 25.13 -12.07
C GLU A 65 5.99 25.89 -10.98
N ASP A 66 6.08 27.20 -11.11
CA ASP A 66 6.74 28.09 -10.16
C ASP A 66 5.87 28.43 -8.94
N GLN A 67 4.56 28.19 -9.02
CA GLN A 67 3.58 28.57 -8.00
C GLN A 67 3.19 27.42 -7.06
N ASP A 68 3.29 26.16 -7.50
CA ASP A 68 3.00 24.99 -6.66
C ASP A 68 4.27 24.18 -6.38
N TRP A 69 4.60 24.04 -5.10
CA TRP A 69 5.71 23.20 -4.64
C TRP A 69 5.56 21.74 -5.10
N MET A 70 4.33 21.26 -5.32
CA MET A 70 4.05 19.92 -5.82
C MET A 70 4.68 19.67 -7.20
N TRP A 71 4.86 20.68 -8.05
CA TRP A 71 5.63 20.54 -9.30
C TRP A 71 7.11 20.27 -9.03
N ARG A 72 7.70 20.98 -8.07
CA ARG A 72 9.13 20.94 -7.73
C ARG A 72 9.54 19.70 -6.95
N VAL A 73 8.60 19.01 -6.30
CA VAL A 73 8.91 17.78 -5.54
C VAL A 73 9.08 16.61 -6.49
N HIS A 74 10.29 16.09 -6.64
CA HIS A 74 10.53 14.84 -7.37
C HIS A 74 10.94 13.69 -6.48
N HIS A 75 11.22 13.98 -5.19
CA HIS A 75 11.73 13.01 -4.25
C HIS A 75 10.95 13.03 -2.95
N VAL A 76 10.77 11.86 -2.35
CA VAL A 76 10.19 11.68 -1.03
C VAL A 76 11.08 10.72 -0.25
N GLN A 77 11.28 11.00 1.02
CA GLN A 77 12.13 10.18 1.87
C GLN A 77 11.27 9.32 2.81
N CYS A 78 11.72 8.09 3.06
CA CYS A 78 11.26 7.27 4.18
C CYS A 78 11.42 8.04 5.51
N PRO A 79 10.48 7.89 6.46
CA PRO A 79 10.51 8.64 7.70
C PRO A 79 11.57 8.13 8.70
N ASP A 80 12.14 6.95 8.45
CA ASP A 80 13.20 6.38 9.29
C ASP A 80 14.49 7.22 9.17
N PRO A 81 14.94 7.88 10.25
CA PRO A 81 16.15 8.70 10.23
C PRO A 81 17.44 7.88 10.05
N GLY A 82 17.43 6.59 10.42
CA GLY A 82 18.53 5.65 10.21
C GLY A 82 18.54 5.07 8.80
N GLY A 83 17.37 4.84 8.20
CA GLY A 83 17.23 4.28 6.86
C GLY A 83 17.36 5.28 5.71
N ARG A 84 16.57 6.37 5.76
CA ARG A 84 16.55 7.43 4.73
C ARG A 84 16.56 6.90 3.29
N VAL A 85 15.66 5.96 3.00
CA VAL A 85 15.37 5.51 1.63
C VAL A 85 14.75 6.67 0.86
N VAL A 86 15.30 7.04 -0.29
CA VAL A 86 14.85 8.16 -1.12
C VAL A 86 14.16 7.62 -2.37
N PHE A 87 12.88 7.92 -2.49
CA PHE A 87 12.05 7.59 -3.64
C PHE A 87 12.06 8.76 -4.62
N ARG A 88 12.15 8.46 -5.91
CA ARG A 88 11.95 9.40 -7.01
C ARG A 88 10.62 9.11 -7.67
N ILE A 89 9.84 10.16 -7.94
CA ILE A 89 8.51 10.07 -8.54
C ILE A 89 8.58 10.57 -9.97
N GLU A 90 8.27 9.69 -10.92
CA GLU A 90 8.22 9.99 -12.35
C GLU A 90 6.77 9.92 -12.85
N ARG A 91 6.35 10.88 -13.68
CA ARG A 91 5.11 10.76 -14.47
C ARG A 91 5.46 10.03 -15.77
N ALA A 92 4.99 8.80 -15.93
CA ALA A 92 5.30 7.94 -17.08
C ALA A 92 4.46 8.27 -18.33
N GLY A 93 3.35 9.00 -18.18
CA GLY A 93 2.50 9.45 -19.29
C GLY A 93 1.10 9.86 -18.84
N LYS A 94 0.35 10.57 -19.70
CA LYS A 94 -1.08 10.79 -19.48
C LYS A 94 -1.84 9.50 -19.80
N VAL A 95 -2.69 9.08 -18.87
CA VAL A 95 -3.59 7.94 -19.03
C VAL A 95 -4.95 8.49 -19.45
N GLU A 96 -5.44 8.00 -20.59
CA GLU A 96 -6.84 8.20 -20.98
C GLU A 96 -7.74 7.39 -20.06
N VAL A 97 -8.82 8.01 -19.57
CA VAL A 97 -9.83 7.34 -18.75
C VAL A 97 -10.70 6.50 -19.68
N GLY A 98 -10.23 5.30 -20.03
CA GLY A 98 -11.01 4.31 -20.76
C GLY A 98 -11.99 3.56 -19.86
N PRO A 99 -12.96 2.81 -20.43
CA PRO A 99 -13.82 1.91 -19.65
C PRO A 99 -12.94 1.00 -18.78
N GLN A 100 -13.33 0.80 -17.52
CA GLN A 100 -12.62 -0.07 -16.59
C GLN A 100 -12.40 -1.44 -17.25
N GLU A 101 -11.15 -1.82 -17.48
CA GLU A 101 -10.82 -3.17 -17.93
C GLU A 101 -11.37 -4.14 -16.89
N THR A 102 -12.36 -4.92 -17.28
CA THR A 102 -12.89 -6.02 -16.49
C THR A 102 -11.76 -7.03 -16.34
N VAL A 103 -11.04 -6.97 -15.22
CA VAL A 103 -10.15 -8.05 -14.84
C VAL A 103 -11.06 -9.22 -14.53
N ASN A 104 -11.15 -10.18 -15.46
CA ASN A 104 -11.89 -11.42 -15.23
C ASN A 104 -11.45 -11.99 -13.88
N ALA A 105 -12.41 -12.53 -13.12
CA ALA A 105 -12.16 -13.20 -11.85
C ALA A 105 -11.25 -14.41 -12.10
N VAL A 106 -9.94 -14.18 -12.14
CA VAL A 106 -8.94 -15.24 -12.07
C VAL A 106 -9.04 -15.78 -10.66
N SER A 107 -9.36 -17.07 -10.53
CA SER A 107 -9.41 -17.73 -9.24
C SER A 107 -8.09 -17.45 -8.52
N CYS A 108 -8.20 -16.99 -7.29
CA CYS A 108 -7.04 -16.74 -6.46
C CYS A 108 -6.43 -18.10 -6.14
N MET A 109 -5.45 -18.54 -6.93
CA MET A 109 -4.57 -19.61 -6.47
C MET A 109 -3.77 -19.05 -5.30
N GLU A 110 -3.86 -19.75 -4.18
CA GLU A 110 -3.03 -19.49 -3.02
C GLU A 110 -1.58 -19.51 -3.47
N VAL A 111 -0.88 -18.38 -3.36
CA VAL A 111 0.57 -18.35 -3.52
C VAL A 111 1.11 -19.22 -2.39
N GLU A 112 1.72 -20.35 -2.73
CA GLU A 112 2.37 -21.24 -1.76
C GLU A 112 3.32 -20.41 -0.91
N THR A 113 2.95 -20.29 0.36
CA THR A 113 3.72 -19.61 1.39
C THR A 113 5.08 -20.31 1.52
N PRO A 114 6.22 -19.62 1.31
CA PRO A 114 7.51 -20.18 1.68
C PRO A 114 7.48 -20.58 3.15
N GLN A 115 8.00 -21.76 3.45
CA GLN A 115 7.82 -22.48 4.72
C GLN A 115 7.96 -21.61 5.97
N ARG A 116 6.99 -21.79 6.88
CA ARG A 116 6.82 -21.14 8.18
C ARG A 116 8.09 -21.16 9.04
N HIS A 117 8.47 -20.01 9.58
CA HIS A 117 9.02 -19.95 10.93
C HIS A 117 7.85 -19.92 11.91
N VAL A 118 7.44 -21.11 12.39
CA VAL A 118 6.55 -21.21 13.55
C VAL A 118 7.42 -21.06 14.79
N SER A 119 7.39 -19.89 15.42
CA SER A 119 7.67 -19.80 16.86
C SER A 119 6.34 -19.68 17.58
N GLY A 120 5.88 -20.81 18.13
CA GLY A 120 4.80 -20.82 19.11
C GLY A 120 5.18 -20.02 20.36
N GLY A 121 4.16 -19.53 21.06
CA GLY A 121 4.30 -18.79 22.31
C GLY A 121 4.66 -17.32 22.08
N GLY A 122 3.74 -16.41 22.41
CA GLY A 122 3.94 -14.97 22.31
C GLY A 122 5.14 -14.49 23.11
N SER A 123 6.30 -14.45 22.45
CA SER A 123 7.49 -13.80 22.96
C SER A 123 7.42 -12.31 22.61
N PRO A 124 7.79 -11.41 23.54
CA PRO A 124 7.84 -9.97 23.25
C PRO A 124 8.74 -9.70 22.05
N GLY A 125 8.16 -9.21 20.95
CA GLY A 125 8.87 -8.86 19.71
C GLY A 125 8.36 -9.53 18.43
N VAL A 126 7.54 -10.58 18.50
CA VAL A 126 7.02 -11.26 17.30
C VAL A 126 5.84 -10.47 16.71
N LEU A 127 5.99 -9.99 15.47
CA LEU A 127 4.91 -9.35 14.71
C LEU A 127 4.08 -10.41 13.98
N ARG A 128 2.76 -10.29 14.06
CA ARG A 128 1.82 -11.11 13.31
C ARG A 128 1.70 -10.58 11.88
N ASP A 129 1.59 -11.50 10.94
CA ASP A 129 1.23 -11.17 9.58
C ASP A 129 -0.25 -10.82 9.52
N LEU A 130 -0.58 -9.79 8.74
CA LEU A 130 -1.95 -9.35 8.54
C LEU A 130 -2.36 -9.51 7.09
N ARG A 131 -3.64 -9.78 6.86
CA ARG A 131 -4.30 -9.68 5.57
C ARG A 131 -5.37 -8.60 5.68
N VAL A 132 -5.37 -7.69 4.70
CA VAL A 132 -6.42 -6.68 4.54
C VAL A 132 -7.12 -6.96 3.23
N ALA A 133 -8.38 -7.37 3.31
CA ALA A 133 -9.16 -7.78 2.15
C ALA A 133 -10.44 -6.95 2.03
N VAL A 134 -10.87 -6.68 0.80
CA VAL A 134 -12.18 -6.12 0.52
C VAL A 134 -13.23 -7.17 0.83
N GLU A 135 -14.09 -6.85 1.79
CA GLU A 135 -15.24 -7.66 2.12
C GLU A 135 -16.43 -7.29 1.22
N GLU A 136 -16.65 -5.99 1.01
CA GLU A 136 -17.81 -5.48 0.28
C GLU A 136 -17.49 -4.16 -0.43
N VAL A 137 -18.10 -3.92 -1.59
CA VAL A 137 -18.12 -2.61 -2.27
C VAL A 137 -19.59 -2.20 -2.46
N ARG A 138 -20.06 -1.22 -1.69
CA ARG A 138 -21.48 -0.79 -1.72
C ARG A 138 -21.79 0.22 -2.82
N GLY A 139 -20.79 0.94 -3.30
CA GLY A 139 -20.92 1.94 -4.35
C GLY A 139 -20.04 1.62 -5.56
N LYS A 140 -19.40 2.63 -6.13
CA LYS A 140 -18.46 2.48 -7.24
C LYS A 140 -17.06 2.87 -6.81
N CYS A 141 -16.19 1.88 -6.62
CA CYS A 141 -14.79 2.16 -6.36
C CYS A 141 -14.14 2.79 -7.61
N THR A 142 -13.61 4.01 -7.47
CA THR A 142 -12.96 4.73 -8.57
C THR A 142 -11.75 3.99 -9.13
N SER A 143 -10.98 3.31 -8.28
CA SER A 143 -9.87 2.46 -8.73
C SER A 143 -10.31 1.07 -9.20
N GLY A 144 -11.61 0.73 -9.16
CA GLY A 144 -12.12 -0.56 -9.61
C GLY A 144 -11.84 -1.74 -8.69
N MET A 145 -11.73 -1.53 -7.37
CA MET A 145 -11.65 -2.65 -6.42
C MET A 145 -12.96 -3.43 -6.35
N THR A 146 -12.84 -4.72 -6.05
CA THR A 146 -13.92 -5.70 -5.91
C THR A 146 -13.70 -6.59 -4.68
N ALA A 147 -14.74 -7.29 -4.23
CA ALA A 147 -14.62 -8.21 -3.10
C ALA A 147 -13.54 -9.28 -3.36
N GLY A 148 -12.70 -9.54 -2.35
CA GLY A 148 -11.55 -10.45 -2.44
C GLY A 148 -10.22 -9.81 -2.83
N ASP A 149 -10.22 -8.59 -3.40
CA ASP A 149 -8.99 -7.82 -3.59
C ASP A 149 -8.33 -7.58 -2.21
N HIS A 150 -7.03 -7.81 -2.11
CA HIS A 150 -6.35 -7.78 -0.82
C HIS A 150 -4.87 -7.42 -0.95
N PHE A 151 -4.29 -7.05 0.18
CA PHE A 151 -2.84 -7.02 0.39
C PHE A 151 -2.50 -7.75 1.69
N THR A 152 -1.25 -8.17 1.82
CA THR A 152 -0.71 -8.74 3.05
C THR A 152 0.37 -7.85 3.62
N LEU A 153 0.49 -7.83 4.94
CA LEU A 153 1.52 -7.10 5.67
C LEU A 153 2.34 -8.09 6.49
N ARG A 154 3.64 -8.20 6.19
CA ARG A 154 4.58 -9.11 6.87
C ARG A 154 5.80 -8.34 7.37
N GLY A 155 5.98 -8.26 8.69
CA GLY A 155 7.07 -7.49 9.31
C GLY A 155 7.19 -6.04 8.76
N GLY A 156 6.06 -5.32 8.64
CA GLY A 156 6.03 -3.95 8.10
C GLY A 156 6.18 -3.80 6.58
N ARG A 157 6.24 -4.91 5.83
CA ARG A 157 6.30 -4.93 4.35
C ARG A 157 4.94 -5.27 3.76
N LEU A 158 4.46 -4.43 2.85
CA LEU A 158 3.18 -4.57 2.18
C LEU A 158 3.37 -5.26 0.83
N TYR A 159 2.57 -6.30 0.59
CA TYR A 159 2.56 -7.10 -0.63
C TYR A 159 1.18 -7.06 -1.28
N ILE A 160 1.14 -6.84 -2.59
CA ILE A 160 -0.07 -6.94 -3.40
C ILE A 160 0.13 -8.12 -4.35
N PRO A 161 -0.87 -9.01 -4.53
CA PRO A 161 -0.77 -10.12 -5.47
C PRO A 161 -0.38 -9.63 -6.88
N ALA A 162 0.38 -10.46 -7.62
CA ALA A 162 0.84 -10.11 -8.95
C ALA A 162 -0.34 -9.72 -9.86
N GLN A 163 -0.13 -8.72 -10.72
CA GLN A 163 -1.13 -8.17 -11.64
C GLN A 163 -2.39 -7.58 -10.97
N ARG A 164 -2.45 -7.52 -9.63
CA ARG A 164 -3.50 -6.82 -8.89
C ARG A 164 -3.02 -5.43 -8.45
N HIS A 165 -3.97 -4.63 -7.99
CA HIS A 165 -3.74 -3.32 -7.40
C HIS A 165 -4.58 -3.16 -6.15
N PHE A 166 -4.27 -2.12 -5.38
CA PHE A 166 -5.10 -1.71 -4.25
C PHE A 166 -5.33 -0.19 -4.30
N CYS A 167 -6.53 0.26 -3.95
CA CYS A 167 -6.88 1.69 -3.92
C CYS A 167 -6.01 2.42 -2.90
N LEU A 168 -5.37 3.51 -3.30
CA LEU A 168 -4.56 4.35 -2.42
C LEU A 168 -5.36 4.91 -1.24
N TYR A 169 -6.61 5.33 -1.47
CA TYR A 169 -7.46 5.89 -0.41
C TYR A 169 -7.90 4.83 0.60
N ALA A 170 -8.27 3.64 0.11
CA ALA A 170 -8.64 2.52 0.97
C ALA A 170 -7.41 2.04 1.79
N LEU A 171 -6.25 1.92 1.13
CA LEU A 171 -4.99 1.59 1.79
C LEU A 171 -4.64 2.61 2.88
N HIS A 172 -4.74 3.91 2.57
CA HIS A 172 -4.42 4.97 3.51
C HIS A 172 -5.33 4.95 4.75
N ALA A 173 -6.61 4.60 4.60
CA ALA A 173 -7.51 4.44 5.74
C ALA A 173 -7.13 3.26 6.65
N ALA A 174 -6.58 2.18 6.09
CA ALA A 174 -6.18 1.01 6.87
C ALA A 174 -4.82 1.18 7.56
N LEU A 175 -3.87 1.87 6.93
CA LEU A 175 -2.47 2.00 7.39
C LEU A 175 -2.29 2.38 8.88
N PRO A 176 -3.03 3.35 9.45
CA PRO A 176 -2.83 3.76 10.85
C PRO A 176 -3.03 2.63 11.86
N PHE A 177 -3.85 1.62 11.53
CA PHE A 177 -4.19 0.53 12.45
C PHE A 177 -3.22 -0.64 12.37
N LEU A 178 -2.57 -0.84 11.23
CA LEU A 178 -1.83 -2.07 10.96
C LEU A 178 -0.67 -2.31 11.91
N PRO A 179 0.20 -1.32 12.22
CA PRO A 179 1.35 -1.55 13.10
C PRO A 179 0.95 -1.98 14.52
N ALA A 180 -0.17 -1.46 15.03
CA ALA A 180 -0.70 -1.88 16.32
C ALA A 180 -1.33 -3.28 16.23
N LYS A 181 -2.09 -3.56 15.15
CA LYS A 181 -2.68 -4.89 14.92
C LYS A 181 -1.67 -6.00 14.63
N GLN A 182 -0.45 -5.70 14.21
CA GLN A 182 0.63 -6.69 14.11
C GLN A 182 1.15 -7.14 15.49
N ARG A 183 0.83 -6.42 16.57
CA ARG A 183 1.27 -6.76 17.92
C ARG A 183 0.19 -7.53 18.66
N VAL A 184 0.57 -8.15 19.78
CA VAL A 184 -0.40 -8.74 20.70
C VAL A 184 -1.21 -7.61 21.33
N LEU A 185 -2.52 -7.64 21.13
CA LEU A 185 -3.48 -6.70 21.74
C LEU A 185 -4.11 -7.36 22.98
N HIS A 186 -4.24 -6.58 24.05
CA HIS A 186 -4.77 -7.06 25.32
C HIS A 186 -6.30 -7.18 25.30
N GLU A 187 -6.86 -7.89 26.27
CA GLU A 187 -8.31 -7.88 26.52
C GLU A 187 -8.77 -6.47 26.93
N GLY A 188 -9.92 -6.04 26.41
CA GLY A 188 -10.46 -4.70 26.63
C GLY A 188 -9.91 -3.61 25.71
N ASP A 189 -8.89 -3.88 24.89
CA ASP A 189 -8.46 -2.96 23.83
C ASP A 189 -9.46 -3.02 22.66
N TRP A 190 -10.15 -1.90 22.40
CA TRP A 190 -11.13 -1.80 21.31
C TRP A 190 -10.53 -2.17 19.94
N LEU A 191 -9.23 -1.94 19.74
CA LEU A 191 -8.56 -2.27 18.50
C LEU A 191 -8.45 -3.77 18.29
N ARG A 192 -8.53 -4.59 19.35
CA ARG A 192 -8.54 -6.04 19.26
C ARG A 192 -9.73 -6.53 18.43
N ASP A 193 -10.91 -5.95 18.67
CA ASP A 193 -12.19 -6.38 18.11
C ASP A 193 -12.62 -5.55 16.88
N ALA A 194 -11.99 -4.39 16.65
CA ALA A 194 -12.25 -3.57 15.47
C ALA A 194 -11.60 -4.18 14.22
N HIS A 195 -12.35 -4.93 13.42
CA HIS A 195 -11.82 -5.61 12.22
C HIS A 195 -12.09 -4.88 10.91
N HIS A 196 -13.04 -3.94 10.90
CA HIS A 196 -13.48 -3.30 9.67
C HIS A 196 -12.93 -1.88 9.53
N VAL A 197 -12.52 -1.53 8.30
CA VAL A 197 -12.11 -0.19 7.92
C VAL A 197 -12.79 0.16 6.61
N ILE A 198 -13.26 1.39 6.48
CA ILE A 198 -13.98 1.87 5.30
C ILE A 198 -13.09 2.84 4.54
N CYS A 199 -13.06 2.70 3.21
CA CYS A 199 -12.44 3.68 2.32
C CYS A 199 -13.11 5.05 2.50
N PRO A 200 -12.35 6.16 2.57
CA PRO A 200 -12.90 7.48 2.85
C PRO A 200 -13.69 8.07 1.67
N ASP A 201 -13.65 7.44 0.49
CA ASP A 201 -14.46 7.84 -0.67
C ASP A 201 -15.93 7.42 -0.44
N PRO A 202 -16.85 8.37 -0.18
CA PRO A 202 -18.24 8.07 0.10
C PRO A 202 -18.99 7.51 -1.12
N ALA A 203 -18.48 7.74 -2.34
CA ALA A 203 -19.06 7.17 -3.56
C ALA A 203 -18.69 5.69 -3.73
N GLY A 204 -17.53 5.29 -3.21
CA GLY A 204 -17.06 3.91 -3.25
C GLY A 204 -17.64 3.03 -2.14
N ASN A 205 -17.65 3.53 -0.90
CA ASN A 205 -18.02 2.76 0.31
C ASN A 205 -17.41 1.34 0.29
N VAL A 206 -16.09 1.28 0.05
CA VAL A 206 -15.34 0.02 0.07
C VAL A 206 -15.07 -0.37 1.51
N ILE A 207 -15.58 -1.52 1.93
CA ILE A 207 -15.43 -2.06 3.27
C ILE A 207 -14.32 -3.10 3.23
N MET A 208 -13.31 -2.90 4.05
CA MET A 208 -12.17 -3.79 4.19
C MET A 208 -12.20 -4.45 5.56
N ARG A 209 -11.73 -5.69 5.62
CA ARG A 209 -11.51 -6.44 6.85
C ARG A 209 -10.02 -6.67 7.07
N ILE A 210 -9.58 -6.43 8.30
CA ILE A 210 -8.24 -6.72 8.78
C ILE A 210 -8.28 -7.99 9.62
N GLU A 211 -7.54 -8.99 9.18
CA GLU A 211 -7.42 -10.30 9.84
C GLU A 211 -5.95 -10.73 9.93
N GLN A 212 -5.67 -11.75 10.74
CA GLN A 212 -4.36 -12.38 10.74
C GLN A 212 -4.21 -13.17 9.43
N ALA A 213 -3.05 -13.05 8.79
CA ALA A 213 -2.76 -13.86 7.62
C ALA A 213 -2.60 -15.35 8.02
N PRO A 214 -2.99 -16.29 7.15
CA PRO A 214 -2.88 -17.73 7.40
C PRO A 214 -1.43 -18.26 7.43
#